data_AF-A0A954L9B9-F1
#
_entry.id   AF-A0A954L9B9-F1
#
_cell.length_a   1.000
_cell.length_b   1.000
_cell.length_c   1.000
_cell.angle_alpha   90.00
_cell.angle_beta   90.00
_cell.angle_gamma   90.00
#
_symmetry.space_group_name_H-M   'P 1'
#
loop_
_entity.id
_entity.type
_entity.pdbx_description
1 polymer ?
#
loop_
_entity_poly.entity_id
_entity_poly.type
_entity_poly.pdbx_seq_one_letter_code
_entity_poly.pdbx_strand_id
1 'polypeptide(L)'
;GVDGNQQHQPFYDYSLIRFVGTQGAASRFLRPAFERKVADLLTDEQRERLKQAKQDRAAAIHQRFLSFLVMLIDREVFLTSEQYPVVVDSLNGVVGTLTNSLYSFSPQTYYLTFSSLSNAVARIPKKVFNDAQKAVLDDLHANTNGGQYLTFMTNDGTANWYTTLRQHLQAQRTRFAHASEVRVAHMSAELQLNDAAARHLSLAASGAATEELFRWKRTAEQELQQWEQQLPQMGGGNFGFSINIPQMSTLEDNNIWTSAVSAISNADRPGDIGEARKERILTGYKNCVLGNLDQELWLTPDQAAKMDTLLQQTLASHHPDSQEASFNNYMQYIRELCLLAIPLYRIEEAQLAEILDESQLEAWKQMKGEFRKNQDYINLPIRSGGEFMFQIP
;
A
#
# COMPACT_ATOMS: atom_id res chain seq x y z
N GLY A 1 -16.30 29.25 29.27
CA GLY A 1 -15.99 30.08 28.10
C GLY A 1 -15.82 29.16 26.92
N VAL A 2 -16.83 29.12 26.05
CA VAL A 2 -16.77 28.33 24.81
C VAL A 2 -16.02 29.18 23.81
N ASP A 3 -14.91 28.66 23.28
CA ASP A 3 -14.15 29.32 22.23
C ASP A 3 -15.07 29.48 20.99
N GLY A 4 -15.47 30.72 20.71
CA GLY A 4 -16.45 31.09 19.69
C GLY A 4 -16.00 30.82 18.25
N ASN A 5 -14.82 30.24 18.04
CA ASN A 5 -14.24 29.96 16.73
C ASN A 5 -14.46 28.53 16.21
N GLN A 6 -15.20 27.67 16.92
CA GLN A 6 -15.52 26.32 16.41
C GLN A 6 -16.86 26.23 15.64
N GLN A 7 -17.71 27.25 15.69
CA GLN A 7 -19.01 27.24 14.98
C GLN A 7 -18.91 27.66 13.52
N HIS A 8 -17.74 28.11 13.06
CA HIS A 8 -17.43 28.39 11.66
C HIS A 8 -16.13 27.68 11.23
N GLN A 9 -15.98 26.40 11.58
CA GLN A 9 -15.19 25.51 10.73
C GLN A 9 -15.97 25.42 9.42
N PRO A 10 -15.47 25.95 8.30
CA PRO A 10 -16.31 26.02 7.13
C PRO A 10 -16.47 24.60 6.57
N PHE A 11 -17.46 24.41 5.69
CA PHE A 11 -17.74 23.15 5.00
C PHE A 11 -16.56 22.53 4.21
N TYR A 12 -15.34 23.08 4.33
CA TYR A 12 -14.06 22.57 3.84
C TYR A 12 -13.60 21.27 4.52
N ASP A 13 -14.34 20.81 5.54
CA ASP A 13 -14.07 19.58 6.26
C ASP A 13 -14.70 18.34 5.59
N TYR A 14 -15.63 18.50 4.65
CA TYR A 14 -16.21 17.39 3.87
C TYR A 14 -15.25 16.97 2.76
N SER A 15 -14.27 16.11 3.08
CA SER A 15 -13.40 15.49 2.07
C SER A 15 -13.72 14.00 1.94
N LEU A 16 -13.55 13.49 0.72
CA LEU A 16 -13.75 12.08 0.34
C LEU A 16 -12.72 11.11 0.99
N ILE A 17 -11.75 11.64 1.76
CA ILE A 17 -10.57 10.95 2.28
C ILE A 17 -10.68 10.68 3.80
N ARG A 18 -11.76 11.11 4.46
CA ARG A 18 -11.93 10.95 5.93
C ARG A 18 -11.70 9.50 6.40
N PHE A 19 -12.13 8.54 5.59
CA PHE A 19 -12.15 7.10 5.91
C PHE A 19 -10.78 6.44 5.98
N VAL A 20 -9.75 7.00 5.32
CA VAL A 20 -8.38 6.45 5.34
C VAL A 20 -7.41 7.29 6.19
N GLY A 21 -7.82 8.50 6.58
CA GLY A 21 -7.05 9.44 7.37
C GLY A 21 -7.41 9.42 8.87
N THR A 22 -6.83 10.33 9.64
CA THR A 22 -7.06 10.40 11.11
C THR A 22 -8.40 11.03 11.51
N GLN A 23 -9.28 11.35 10.55
CA GLN A 23 -10.48 12.17 10.76
C GLN A 23 -11.79 11.39 10.66
N GLY A 24 -11.75 10.06 10.61
CA GLY A 24 -12.96 9.26 10.58
C GLY A 24 -13.86 9.41 11.80
N ALA A 25 -15.12 9.01 11.68
CA ALA A 25 -16.15 9.22 12.71
C ALA A 25 -15.70 8.75 14.10
N ALA A 26 -15.09 7.57 14.19
CA ALA A 26 -14.53 7.01 15.43
C ALA A 26 -13.52 7.93 16.10
N SER A 27 -12.68 8.63 15.33
CA SER A 27 -11.67 9.53 15.90
C SER A 27 -12.29 10.73 16.61
N ARG A 28 -13.54 11.11 16.25
CA ARG A 28 -14.32 12.14 16.95
C ARG A 28 -14.87 11.64 18.27
N PHE A 29 -15.32 10.38 18.32
CA PHE A 29 -15.83 9.73 19.53
C PHE A 29 -14.73 9.52 20.57
N LEU A 30 -13.48 9.33 20.14
CA LEU A 30 -12.32 9.20 21.02
C LEU A 30 -11.84 10.54 21.64
N ARG A 31 -12.42 11.69 21.25
CA ARG A 31 -11.98 13.00 21.78
C ARG A 31 -12.56 13.27 23.18
N PRO A 32 -11.81 13.93 24.08
CA PRO A 32 -12.31 14.35 25.40
C PRO A 32 -13.54 15.26 25.33
N ALA A 33 -13.76 15.94 24.20
CA ALA A 33 -14.95 16.77 24.00
C ALA A 33 -16.25 15.94 23.89
N PHE A 34 -16.19 14.75 23.27
CA PHE A 34 -17.35 13.86 23.21
C PHE A 34 -17.66 13.30 24.60
N GLU A 35 -16.65 12.85 25.33
CA GLU A 35 -16.80 12.32 26.69
C GLU A 35 -17.47 13.32 27.63
N ARG A 36 -17.07 14.59 27.58
CA ARG A 36 -17.73 15.65 28.35
C ARG A 36 -19.21 15.84 27.98
N LYS A 37 -19.58 15.66 26.71
CA LYS A 37 -20.97 15.80 26.26
C LYS A 37 -21.85 14.64 26.69
N VAL A 38 -21.29 13.43 26.74
CA VAL A 38 -22.06 12.22 27.12
C VAL A 38 -21.94 11.88 28.60
N ALA A 39 -21.01 12.48 29.33
CA ALA A 39 -20.80 12.22 30.75
C ALA A 39 -22.10 12.36 31.55
N ASP A 40 -22.89 13.40 31.30
CA ASP A 40 -24.12 13.68 32.04
C ASP A 40 -25.31 12.80 31.60
N LEU A 41 -25.18 12.08 30.47
CA LEU A 41 -26.22 11.21 29.91
C LEU A 41 -26.08 9.75 30.33
N LEU A 42 -24.91 9.36 30.85
CA LEU A 42 -24.56 7.98 31.15
C LEU A 42 -24.46 7.76 32.66
N THR A 43 -24.87 6.58 33.13
CA THR A 43 -24.56 6.11 34.48
C THR A 43 -23.07 5.83 34.64
N ASP A 44 -22.56 5.72 35.88
CA ASP A 44 -21.16 5.32 36.13
C ASP A 44 -20.80 4.00 35.44
N GLU A 45 -21.69 3.01 35.51
CA GLU A 45 -21.50 1.73 34.86
C GLU A 45 -21.41 1.87 33.33
N GLN A 46 -22.30 2.67 32.73
CA GLN A 46 -22.26 2.94 31.29
C GLN A 46 -21.00 3.70 30.87
N ARG A 47 -20.51 4.63 31.70
CA ARG A 47 -19.25 5.35 31.46
C ARG A 47 -18.06 4.40 31.45
N GLU A 48 -17.95 3.49 32.42
CA GLU A 48 -16.83 2.55 32.44
C GLU A 48 -16.92 1.54 31.29
N ARG A 49 -18.13 1.06 30.95
CA ARG A 49 -18.34 0.21 29.76
C ARG A 49 -17.95 0.92 28.46
N LEU A 50 -18.31 2.19 28.30
CA LEU A 50 -17.93 2.98 27.13
C LEU A 50 -16.41 3.18 27.04
N LYS A 51 -15.77 3.46 28.17
CA LYS A 51 -14.31 3.61 28.26
C LYS A 51 -13.59 2.32 27.89
N GLN A 52 -14.02 1.18 28.42
CA GLN A 52 -13.45 -0.12 28.06
C GLN A 52 -13.64 -0.41 26.56
N ALA A 53 -14.87 -0.24 26.03
CA ALA A 53 -15.15 -0.45 24.62
C ALA A 53 -14.29 0.44 23.68
N LYS A 54 -14.01 1.68 24.11
CA LYS A 54 -13.08 2.57 23.39
C LYS A 54 -11.65 2.07 23.40
N GLN A 55 -11.17 1.56 24.53
CA GLN A 55 -9.83 1.00 24.66
C GLN A 55 -9.68 -0.26 23.81
N ASP A 56 -10.65 -1.17 23.88
CA ASP A 56 -10.67 -2.41 23.10
C ASP A 56 -10.68 -2.12 21.60
N ARG A 57 -11.53 -1.18 21.15
CA ARG A 57 -11.56 -0.75 19.75
C ARG A 57 -10.25 -0.10 19.32
N ALA A 58 -9.68 0.80 20.13
CA ALA A 58 -8.41 1.44 19.81
C ALA A 58 -7.28 0.41 19.67
N ALA A 59 -7.24 -0.60 20.54
CA ALA A 59 -6.31 -1.70 20.44
C ALA A 59 -6.54 -2.54 19.18
N ALA A 60 -7.80 -2.87 18.84
CA ALA A 60 -8.13 -3.63 17.63
C ALA A 60 -7.72 -2.89 16.34
N ILE A 61 -8.03 -1.59 16.23
CA ILE A 61 -7.63 -0.76 15.09
C ILE A 61 -6.11 -0.65 15.01
N HIS A 62 -5.43 -0.47 16.15
CA HIS A 62 -3.97 -0.43 16.20
C HIS A 62 -3.37 -1.73 15.66
N GLN A 63 -3.85 -2.90 16.11
CA GLN A 63 -3.35 -4.20 15.63
C GLN A 63 -3.59 -4.42 14.14
N ARG A 64 -4.75 -4.00 13.62
CA ARG A 64 -5.04 -4.07 12.18
C ARG A 64 -4.09 -3.22 11.34
N PHE A 65 -3.88 -1.96 11.73
CA PHE A 65 -2.96 -1.08 11.00
C PHE A 65 -1.49 -1.47 11.21
N LEU A 66 -1.13 -2.03 12.35
CA LEU A 66 0.19 -2.63 12.56
C LEU A 66 0.42 -3.79 11.60
N SER A 67 -0.54 -4.71 11.46
CA SER A 67 -0.47 -5.81 10.51
C SER A 67 -0.31 -5.31 9.07
N PHE A 68 -1.06 -4.27 8.68
CA PHE A 68 -0.90 -3.62 7.37
C PHE A 68 0.48 -3.00 7.19
N LEU A 69 0.99 -2.29 8.21
CA LEU A 69 2.32 -1.65 8.19
C LEU A 69 3.44 -2.69 8.01
N VAL A 70 3.37 -3.79 8.74
CA VAL A 70 4.33 -4.89 8.65
C VAL A 70 4.26 -5.55 7.27
N MET A 71 3.05 -5.70 6.71
CA MET A 71 2.87 -6.19 5.35
C MET A 71 3.53 -5.27 4.31
N LEU A 72 3.40 -3.95 4.43
CA LEU A 72 4.07 -3.00 3.54
C LEU A 72 5.60 -3.15 3.58
N ILE A 73 6.16 -3.48 4.75
CA ILE A 73 7.59 -3.77 4.90
C ILE A 73 7.92 -5.12 4.24
N ASP A 74 7.17 -6.18 4.55
CA ASP A 74 7.35 -7.53 3.97
C ASP A 74 7.28 -7.52 2.44
N ARG A 75 6.41 -6.70 1.86
CA ARG A 75 6.29 -6.53 0.40
C ARG A 75 7.63 -6.13 -0.24
N GLU A 76 8.38 -5.26 0.43
CA GLU A 76 9.65 -4.74 -0.10
C GLU A 76 10.86 -5.60 0.29
N VAL A 77 10.92 -6.07 1.54
CA VAL A 77 12.14 -6.71 2.08
C VAL A 77 12.02 -8.22 2.26
N PHE A 78 10.87 -8.84 1.91
CA PHE A 78 10.67 -10.29 1.97
C PHE A 78 11.05 -10.87 3.34
N LEU A 79 10.27 -10.51 4.36
CA LEU A 79 10.49 -11.00 5.72
C LEU A 79 10.34 -12.52 5.75
N THR A 80 11.31 -13.17 6.38
CA THR A 80 11.23 -14.59 6.73
C THR A 80 10.21 -14.82 7.84
N SER A 81 9.78 -16.07 8.00
CA SER A 81 8.90 -16.53 9.07
C SER A 81 9.48 -16.25 10.47
N GLU A 82 10.81 -16.23 10.61
CA GLU A 82 11.50 -15.86 11.85
C GLU A 82 11.55 -14.34 12.08
N GLN A 83 11.72 -13.55 11.01
CA GLN A 83 11.82 -12.09 11.10
C GLN A 83 10.46 -11.42 11.34
N TYR A 84 9.40 -11.94 10.73
CA TYR A 84 8.06 -11.34 10.78
C TYR A 84 7.58 -11.01 12.20
N PRO A 85 7.54 -11.97 13.17
CA PRO A 85 7.09 -11.66 14.53
C PRO A 85 7.99 -10.64 15.24
N VAL A 86 9.30 -10.68 14.99
CA VAL A 86 10.25 -9.71 15.58
C VAL A 86 9.98 -8.29 15.07
N VAL A 87 9.62 -8.14 13.79
CA VAL A 87 9.22 -6.86 13.21
C VAL A 87 7.90 -6.37 13.80
N VAL A 88 6.90 -7.26 13.94
CA VAL A 88 5.62 -6.94 14.61
C VAL A 88 5.86 -6.40 16.02
N ASP A 89 6.62 -7.13 16.85
CA ASP A 89 6.91 -6.75 18.22
C ASP A 89 7.69 -5.43 18.31
N SER A 90 8.68 -5.26 17.44
CA SER A 90 9.48 -4.03 17.37
C SER A 90 8.64 -2.81 17.03
N LEU A 91 7.68 -2.95 16.12
CA LEU A 91 6.81 -1.83 15.74
C LEU A 91 5.70 -1.57 16.76
N ASN A 92 5.13 -2.62 17.37
CA ASN A 92 4.12 -2.49 18.43
C ASN A 92 4.65 -1.69 19.63
N GLY A 93 5.94 -1.86 19.98
CA GLY A 93 6.55 -1.15 21.11
C GLY A 93 6.97 0.30 20.84
N VAL A 94 7.11 0.70 19.57
CA VAL A 94 7.74 1.99 19.23
C VAL A 94 6.82 2.88 18.40
N VAL A 95 5.95 2.33 17.56
CA VAL A 95 4.94 3.14 16.90
C VAL A 95 3.87 3.46 17.93
N GLY A 96 3.59 4.75 18.14
CA GLY A 96 2.55 5.19 19.08
C GLY A 96 1.17 4.70 18.64
N THR A 97 0.10 5.39 19.06
CA THR A 97 -1.24 5.08 18.57
C THR A 97 -1.33 5.24 17.05
N LEU A 98 -1.19 4.11 16.33
CA LEU A 98 -1.53 3.96 14.92
C LEU A 98 -3.01 4.29 14.73
N THR A 99 -3.28 5.39 14.04
CA THR A 99 -4.64 5.93 13.88
C THR A 99 -5.04 6.12 12.42
N ASN A 100 -4.21 5.75 11.45
CA ASN A 100 -4.55 5.78 10.04
C ASN A 100 -3.77 4.69 9.29
N SER A 101 -4.18 4.42 8.05
CA SER A 101 -3.55 3.43 7.17
C SER A 101 -2.55 4.05 6.17
N LEU A 102 -2.33 5.36 6.18
CA LEU A 102 -1.55 6.04 5.13
C LEU A 102 -0.05 6.00 5.45
N TYR A 103 0.63 4.93 5.01
CA TYR A 103 2.09 4.78 5.10
C TYR A 103 2.73 4.54 3.73
N SER A 104 3.88 5.16 3.51
CA SER A 104 4.66 4.98 2.28
C SER A 104 6.15 5.21 2.53
N PHE A 105 7.02 4.48 1.81
CA PHE A 105 8.47 4.76 1.75
C PHE A 105 8.76 6.06 0.99
N SER A 106 7.89 6.43 0.05
CA SER A 106 7.96 7.67 -0.73
C SER A 106 6.68 8.48 -0.52
N PRO A 107 6.46 9.06 0.68
CA PRO A 107 5.25 9.81 0.97
C PRO A 107 5.18 11.05 0.08
N GLN A 108 4.11 11.17 -0.73
CA GLN A 108 3.80 12.42 -1.41
C GLN A 108 2.62 13.05 -0.68
N THR A 109 2.78 14.30 -0.23
CA THR A 109 1.77 14.96 0.62
C THR A 109 0.79 15.82 -0.17
N TYR A 110 0.81 15.73 -1.50
CA TYR A 110 0.03 16.63 -2.36
C TYR A 110 -1.48 16.36 -2.26
N TYR A 111 -1.88 15.08 -2.17
CA TYR A 111 -3.30 14.69 -2.10
C TYR A 111 -3.64 13.94 -0.81
N LEU A 112 -2.73 13.09 -0.34
CA LEU A 112 -2.89 12.27 0.85
C LEU A 112 -1.73 12.53 1.80
N THR A 113 -2.01 12.70 3.09
CA THR A 113 -0.93 12.92 4.07
C THR A 113 -0.40 11.57 4.55
N PHE A 114 0.57 11.04 3.81
CA PHE A 114 1.26 9.81 4.18
C PHE A 114 2.28 10.02 5.28
N SER A 115 2.30 9.08 6.23
CA SER A 115 3.39 8.93 7.18
C SER A 115 4.56 8.19 6.52
N SER A 116 5.80 8.57 6.86
CA SER A 116 6.99 7.91 6.33
C SER A 116 7.15 6.52 6.94
N LEU A 117 7.13 5.50 6.08
CA LEU A 117 7.41 4.12 6.46
C LEU A 117 8.88 3.95 6.89
N SER A 118 9.80 4.70 6.26
CA SER A 118 11.22 4.71 6.63
C SER A 118 11.44 5.11 8.10
N ASN A 119 10.64 6.05 8.63
CA ASN A 119 10.70 6.43 10.05
C ASN A 119 10.24 5.31 10.99
N ALA A 120 9.27 4.49 10.55
CA ALA A 120 8.84 3.31 11.31
C ALA A 120 9.91 2.22 11.25
N VAL A 121 10.46 1.94 10.07
CA VAL A 121 11.52 0.93 9.89
C VAL A 121 12.80 1.28 10.66
N ALA A 122 13.17 2.55 10.74
CA ALA A 122 14.34 3.00 11.51
C ALA A 122 14.27 2.67 13.01
N ARG A 123 13.08 2.34 13.53
CA ARG A 123 12.85 1.92 14.91
C ARG A 123 13.04 0.42 15.13
N ILE A 124 13.07 -0.37 14.06
CA ILE A 124 13.31 -1.82 14.11
C ILE A 124 14.81 -2.05 14.31
N PRO A 125 15.24 -2.96 15.21
CA PRO A 125 16.65 -3.26 15.39
C PRO A 125 17.31 -3.71 14.09
N LYS A 126 18.40 -3.05 13.66
CA LYS A 126 19.09 -3.36 12.39
C LYS A 126 19.53 -4.83 12.24
N LYS A 127 19.72 -5.54 13.34
CA LYS A 127 20.07 -6.97 13.36
C LYS A 127 18.96 -7.91 12.88
N VAL A 128 17.73 -7.41 12.81
CA VAL A 128 16.58 -8.18 12.28
C VAL A 128 16.75 -8.39 10.78
N PHE A 129 17.26 -7.38 10.07
CA PHE A 129 17.46 -7.43 8.63
C PHE A 129 18.83 -8.03 8.27
N ASN A 130 18.87 -8.83 7.22
CA ASN A 130 20.13 -9.24 6.58
C ASN A 130 20.68 -8.10 5.70
N ASP A 131 21.86 -8.28 5.13
CA ASP A 131 22.53 -7.20 4.38
C ASP A 131 21.82 -6.85 3.07
N ALA A 132 21.24 -7.83 2.38
CA ALA A 132 20.43 -7.58 1.18
C ALA A 132 19.19 -6.73 1.51
N GLN A 133 18.50 -7.06 2.61
CA GLN A 133 17.33 -6.32 3.08
C GLN A 133 17.68 -4.89 3.48
N LYS A 134 18.83 -4.68 4.14
CA LYS A 134 19.32 -3.33 4.46
C LYS A 134 19.59 -2.53 3.19
N ALA A 135 20.21 -3.13 2.17
CA ALA A 135 20.48 -2.45 0.90
C ALA A 135 19.18 -2.00 0.20
N VAL A 136 18.13 -2.83 0.18
CA VAL A 136 16.81 -2.44 -0.35
C VAL A 136 16.19 -1.31 0.49
N LEU A 137 16.29 -1.36 1.82
CA LEU A 137 15.79 -0.27 2.67
C LEU A 137 16.54 1.04 2.45
N ASP A 138 17.85 1.00 2.24
CA ASP A 138 18.67 2.16 1.90
C ASP A 138 18.25 2.74 0.53
N ASP A 139 18.00 1.89 -0.47
CA ASP A 139 17.48 2.31 -1.78
C ASP A 139 16.11 2.98 -1.66
N LEU A 140 15.21 2.44 -0.85
CA LEU A 140 13.88 3.02 -0.59
C LEU A 140 13.98 4.36 0.13
N HIS A 141 14.92 4.49 1.08
CA HIS A 141 15.15 5.73 1.80
C HIS A 141 15.79 6.82 0.93
N ALA A 142 16.68 6.45 0.01
CA ALA A 142 17.28 7.39 -0.94
C ALA A 142 16.25 7.93 -1.96
N ASN A 143 15.15 7.22 -2.18
CA ASN A 143 14.18 7.49 -3.23
C ASN A 143 13.01 8.40 -2.79
N THR A 144 13.29 9.45 -2.03
CA THR A 144 12.28 10.33 -1.41
C THR A 144 11.62 11.34 -2.36
N ASN A 145 12.19 11.57 -3.55
CA ASN A 145 11.70 12.58 -4.51
C ASN A 145 11.22 11.95 -5.83
N GLY A 146 10.03 11.34 -5.81
CA GLY A 146 9.29 11.02 -7.04
C GLY A 146 9.82 9.85 -7.88
N GLY A 147 10.57 8.92 -7.29
CA GLY A 147 11.21 7.82 -8.03
C GLY A 147 10.31 6.72 -8.59
N GLN A 148 9.07 7.05 -8.89
CA GLN A 148 8.20 6.31 -9.78
C GLN A 148 8.36 6.75 -11.24
N TYR A 149 8.87 7.97 -11.45
CA TYR A 149 8.98 8.58 -12.77
C TYR A 149 10.38 9.14 -12.99
N LEU A 150 10.84 9.03 -14.23
CA LEU A 150 11.99 9.76 -14.74
C LEU A 150 11.49 10.95 -15.54
N THR A 151 11.71 12.16 -15.03
CA THR A 151 11.27 13.41 -15.67
C THR A 151 12.34 13.95 -16.61
N PHE A 152 11.89 14.44 -17.76
CA PHE A 152 12.71 15.07 -18.79
C PHE A 152 12.13 16.43 -19.12
N MET A 153 13.00 17.39 -19.50
CA MET A 153 12.57 18.69 -20.00
C MET A 153 12.96 18.84 -21.48
N THR A 154 12.11 19.49 -22.27
CA THR A 154 12.37 19.61 -23.70
C THR A 154 13.56 20.50 -24.04
N ASN A 155 13.87 21.49 -23.19
CA ASN A 155 15.06 22.32 -23.31
C ASN A 155 16.39 21.59 -23.01
N ASP A 156 16.37 20.39 -22.41
CA ASP A 156 17.59 19.61 -22.18
C ASP A 156 18.18 19.09 -23.50
N GLY A 157 17.33 18.87 -24.51
CA GLY A 157 17.72 18.29 -25.80
C GLY A 157 17.82 16.76 -25.77
N THR A 158 17.59 16.15 -26.93
CA THR A 158 17.44 14.69 -27.07
C THR A 158 18.68 13.91 -26.59
N ALA A 159 19.88 14.41 -26.88
CA ALA A 159 21.14 13.79 -26.44
C ALA A 159 21.26 13.71 -24.91
N ASN A 160 20.74 14.71 -24.19
CA ASN A 160 20.72 14.69 -22.73
C ASN A 160 19.67 13.71 -22.22
N TRP A 161 18.50 13.58 -22.86
CA TRP A 161 17.51 12.58 -22.46
C TRP A 161 18.08 11.16 -22.46
N TYR A 162 18.77 10.75 -23.53
CA TYR A 162 19.40 9.42 -23.59
C TYR A 162 20.59 9.28 -22.62
N THR A 163 21.24 10.38 -22.25
CA THR A 163 22.30 10.37 -21.23
C THR A 163 21.71 10.16 -19.84
N THR A 164 20.65 10.89 -19.51
CA THR A 164 19.87 10.71 -18.28
C THR A 164 19.31 9.29 -18.19
N LEU A 165 18.72 8.76 -19.27
CA LEU A 165 18.22 7.37 -19.30
C LEU A 165 19.33 6.36 -18.99
N ARG A 166 20.53 6.53 -19.55
CA ARG A 166 21.69 5.65 -19.28
C ARG A 166 22.16 5.72 -17.83
N GLN A 167 22.19 6.91 -17.23
CA GLN A 167 22.53 7.10 -15.82
C GLN A 167 21.51 6.41 -14.91
N HIS A 168 20.22 6.60 -15.19
CA HIS A 168 19.15 5.95 -14.44
C HIS A 168 19.16 4.43 -14.63
N LEU A 169 19.45 3.92 -15.83
CA LEU A 169 19.62 2.48 -16.05
C LEU A 169 20.73 1.89 -15.18
N GLN A 170 21.84 2.61 -14.99
CA GLN A 170 22.90 2.14 -14.11
C GLN A 170 22.45 2.11 -12.64
N ALA A 171 21.69 3.10 -12.18
CA ALA A 171 21.10 3.08 -10.83
C ALA A 171 20.07 1.94 -10.67
N GLN A 172 19.23 1.71 -11.69
CA GLN A 172 18.24 0.62 -11.65
C GLN A 172 18.90 -0.76 -11.65
N ARG A 173 20.06 -0.95 -12.28
CA ARG A 173 20.84 -2.20 -12.18
C ARG A 173 21.18 -2.54 -10.74
N THR A 174 21.66 -1.56 -9.96
CA THR A 174 21.97 -1.76 -8.55
C THR A 174 20.72 -2.12 -7.75
N ARG A 175 19.62 -1.38 -7.94
CA ARG A 175 18.34 -1.63 -7.24
C ARG A 175 17.78 -3.02 -7.54
N PHE A 176 17.77 -3.42 -8.81
CA PHE A 176 17.34 -4.76 -9.20
C PHE A 176 18.26 -5.85 -8.68
N ALA A 177 19.57 -5.61 -8.59
CA ALA A 177 20.50 -6.55 -7.96
C ALA A 177 20.18 -6.75 -6.48
N HIS A 178 19.99 -5.67 -5.71
CA HIS A 178 19.58 -5.77 -4.30
C HIS A 178 18.21 -6.49 -4.15
N ALA A 179 17.25 -6.16 -5.01
CA ALA A 179 15.93 -6.79 -5.03
C ALA A 179 15.99 -8.30 -5.36
N SER A 180 16.88 -8.71 -6.25
CA SER A 180 17.18 -10.11 -6.55
C SER A 180 17.82 -10.81 -5.35
N GLU A 181 18.81 -10.18 -4.71
CA GLU A 181 19.50 -10.74 -3.53
C GLU A 181 18.55 -10.96 -2.36
N VAL A 182 17.63 -10.02 -2.09
CA VAL A 182 16.60 -10.16 -1.05
C VAL A 182 15.69 -11.37 -1.31
N ARG A 183 15.23 -11.54 -2.55
CA ARG A 183 14.38 -12.68 -2.93
C ARG A 183 15.12 -14.01 -2.77
N VAL A 184 16.38 -14.07 -3.21
CA VAL A 184 17.22 -15.27 -3.06
C VAL A 184 17.47 -15.57 -1.57
N ALA A 185 17.78 -14.55 -0.76
CA ALA A 185 18.02 -14.72 0.67
C ALA A 185 16.76 -15.23 1.40
N HIS A 186 15.60 -14.66 1.07
CA HIS A 186 14.32 -15.12 1.58
C HIS A 186 14.07 -16.60 1.25
N MET A 187 14.14 -16.96 -0.04
CA MET A 187 13.91 -18.34 -0.47
C MET A 187 14.93 -19.31 0.12
N SER A 188 16.19 -18.89 0.23
CA SER A 188 17.26 -19.71 0.82
C SER A 188 16.99 -20.00 2.30
N ALA A 189 16.51 -19.02 3.06
CA ALA A 189 16.16 -19.19 4.46
C ALA A 189 14.92 -20.07 4.64
N GLU A 190 13.82 -19.75 3.95
CA GLU A 190 12.54 -20.44 4.13
C GLU A 190 12.58 -21.90 3.64
N LEU A 191 13.25 -22.16 2.51
CA LEU A 191 13.39 -23.51 1.96
C LEU A 191 14.64 -24.25 2.46
N GLN A 192 15.49 -23.61 3.27
CA GLN A 192 16.76 -24.16 3.74
C GLN A 192 17.62 -24.69 2.58
N LEU A 193 17.77 -23.87 1.53
CA LEU A 193 18.45 -24.28 0.31
C LEU A 193 19.94 -24.57 0.56
N ASN A 194 20.44 -25.61 -0.09
CA ASN A 194 21.88 -25.85 -0.17
C ASN A 194 22.56 -24.86 -1.14
N ASP A 195 23.89 -24.77 -1.08
CA ASP A 195 24.69 -23.85 -1.90
C ASP A 195 24.47 -24.02 -3.41
N ALA A 196 24.15 -25.22 -3.89
CA ALA A 196 23.91 -25.45 -5.31
C ALA A 196 22.56 -24.85 -5.75
N ALA A 197 21.49 -25.08 -4.97
CA ALA A 197 20.17 -24.52 -5.21
C ALA A 197 20.15 -22.99 -5.01
N ALA A 198 20.81 -22.48 -3.97
CA ALA A 198 20.94 -21.04 -3.74
C ALA A 198 21.68 -20.36 -4.91
N ARG A 199 22.78 -20.94 -5.41
CA ARG A 199 23.49 -20.43 -6.59
C ARG A 199 22.64 -20.48 -7.85
N HIS A 200 21.86 -21.54 -8.05
CA HIS A 200 20.94 -21.62 -9.18
C HIS A 200 19.91 -20.48 -9.15
N LEU A 201 19.30 -20.23 -7.99
CA LEU A 201 18.40 -19.08 -7.81
C LEU A 201 19.10 -17.74 -8.03
N SER A 202 20.32 -17.54 -7.52
CA SER A 202 21.06 -16.29 -7.73
C SER A 202 21.28 -16.01 -9.22
N LEU A 203 21.67 -17.03 -9.99
CA LEU A 203 21.85 -16.90 -11.44
C LEU A 203 20.53 -16.59 -12.14
N ALA A 204 19.45 -17.29 -11.78
CA ALA A 204 18.13 -17.04 -12.33
C ALA A 204 17.62 -15.62 -12.01
N ALA A 205 17.79 -15.16 -10.76
CA ALA A 205 17.40 -13.83 -10.33
C ALA A 205 18.17 -12.73 -11.08
N SER A 206 19.47 -12.92 -11.31
CA SER A 206 20.28 -12.01 -12.12
C SER A 206 19.86 -12.00 -13.59
N GLY A 207 19.50 -13.16 -14.14
CA GLY A 207 18.93 -13.28 -15.49
C GLY A 207 17.62 -12.53 -15.63
N ALA A 208 16.68 -12.75 -14.70
CA ALA A 208 15.39 -12.06 -14.63
C ALA A 208 15.57 -10.54 -14.53
N ALA A 209 16.43 -10.06 -13.61
CA ALA A 209 16.74 -8.65 -13.47
C ALA A 209 17.30 -8.02 -14.76
N THR A 210 18.18 -8.74 -15.45
CA THR A 210 18.75 -8.28 -16.73
C THR A 210 17.68 -8.19 -17.81
N GLU A 211 16.80 -9.19 -17.90
CA GLU A 211 15.70 -9.20 -18.87
C GLU A 211 14.71 -8.05 -18.63
N GLU A 212 14.27 -7.86 -17.38
CA GLU A 212 13.33 -6.79 -17.00
C GLU A 212 13.91 -5.40 -17.30
N LEU A 213 15.18 -5.17 -16.97
CA LEU A 213 15.86 -3.90 -17.28
C LEU A 213 16.05 -3.69 -18.77
N PHE A 214 16.32 -4.75 -19.54
CA PHE A 214 16.42 -4.66 -20.99
C PHE A 214 15.07 -4.32 -21.62
N ARG A 215 13.99 -4.97 -21.15
CA ARG A 215 12.61 -4.70 -21.57
C ARG A 215 12.23 -3.26 -21.27
N TRP A 216 12.46 -2.79 -20.04
CA TRP A 216 12.20 -1.40 -19.65
C TRP A 216 13.00 -0.41 -20.50
N LYS A 217 14.31 -0.63 -20.67
CA LYS A 217 15.15 0.23 -21.50
C LYS A 217 14.58 0.37 -22.92
N ARG A 218 14.17 -0.73 -23.53
CA ARG A 218 13.59 -0.72 -24.88
C ARG A 218 12.30 0.12 -24.93
N THR A 219 11.41 -0.06 -23.95
CA THR A 219 10.18 0.74 -23.85
C THR A 219 10.50 2.22 -23.65
N ALA A 220 11.42 2.55 -22.75
CA ALA A 220 11.83 3.93 -22.49
C ALA A 220 12.46 4.59 -23.73
N GLU A 221 13.32 3.89 -24.46
CA GLU A 221 13.89 4.40 -25.72
C GLU A 221 12.81 4.63 -26.79
N GLN A 222 11.80 3.76 -26.88
CA GLN A 222 10.66 3.94 -27.77
C GLN A 222 9.81 5.16 -27.39
N GLU A 223 9.55 5.38 -26.10
CA GLU A 223 8.84 6.57 -25.61
C GLU A 223 9.64 7.85 -25.91
N LEU A 224 10.96 7.86 -25.70
CA LEU A 224 11.82 9.00 -26.05
C LEU A 224 11.80 9.31 -27.55
N GLN A 225 11.83 8.29 -28.41
CA GLN A 225 11.71 8.47 -29.87
C GLN A 225 10.36 9.07 -30.26
N GLN A 226 9.27 8.65 -29.62
CA GLN A 226 7.94 9.24 -29.86
C GLN A 226 7.91 10.72 -29.47
N TRP A 227 8.47 11.08 -28.31
CA TRP A 227 8.58 12.48 -27.89
C TRP A 227 9.45 13.31 -28.83
N GLU A 228 10.59 12.76 -29.28
CA GLU A 228 11.47 13.40 -30.26
C GLU A 228 10.74 13.70 -31.58
N GLN A 229 9.90 12.79 -32.07
CA GLN A 229 9.09 12.99 -33.27
C GLN A 229 7.96 14.02 -33.09
N GLN A 230 7.45 14.18 -31.86
CA GLN A 230 6.39 15.13 -31.54
C GLN A 230 6.91 16.55 -31.28
N LEU A 231 8.18 16.71 -30.88
CA LEU A 231 8.80 18.02 -30.59
C LEU A 231 8.55 19.09 -31.67
N PRO A 232 8.75 18.83 -32.98
CA PRO A 232 8.53 19.84 -34.02
C PRO A 232 7.06 20.27 -34.11
N GLN A 233 6.12 19.39 -33.78
CA GLN A 233 4.68 19.66 -33.85
C GLN A 233 4.18 20.50 -32.67
N MET A 234 4.91 20.50 -31.54
CA MET A 234 4.54 21.23 -30.33
C MET A 234 5.03 22.69 -30.31
N GLY A 235 5.57 23.21 -31.42
CA GLY A 235 5.82 24.64 -31.60
C GLY A 235 6.95 25.24 -30.75
N GLY A 236 7.87 24.42 -30.23
CA GLY A 236 9.11 24.88 -29.58
C GLY A 236 8.97 25.39 -28.14
N GLY A 237 7.86 25.08 -27.44
CA GLY A 237 7.70 25.37 -26.02
C GLY A 237 8.54 24.46 -25.11
N ASN A 238 9.00 24.98 -23.98
CA ASN A 238 9.61 24.17 -22.93
C ASN A 238 8.52 23.48 -22.10
N PHE A 239 8.52 22.15 -22.06
CA PHE A 239 7.61 21.38 -21.23
C PHE A 239 8.31 20.16 -20.63
N GLY A 240 7.76 19.65 -19.53
CA GLY A 240 8.22 18.44 -18.88
C GLY A 240 7.38 17.24 -19.31
N PHE A 241 8.03 16.09 -19.52
CA PHE A 241 7.37 14.80 -19.68
C PHE A 241 8.06 13.76 -18.79
N SER A 242 7.48 12.58 -18.64
CA SER A 242 8.02 11.56 -17.74
C SER A 242 7.82 10.15 -18.27
N ILE A 243 8.78 9.29 -17.97
CA ILE A 243 8.76 7.85 -18.26
C ILE A 243 8.68 7.09 -16.95
N ASN A 244 7.93 5.99 -16.90
CA ASN A 244 7.85 5.16 -15.71
C ASN A 244 9.19 4.47 -15.41
N ILE A 245 9.57 4.45 -14.13
CA ILE A 245 10.69 3.64 -13.63
C ILE A 245 10.20 2.19 -13.45
N PRO A 246 11.04 1.17 -13.76
CA PRO A 246 10.64 -0.23 -13.67
C PRO A 246 10.39 -0.60 -12.21
N GLN A 247 9.33 -1.38 -11.99
CA GLN A 247 8.96 -1.85 -10.67
C GLN A 247 9.71 -3.14 -10.34
N MET A 248 10.29 -3.23 -9.14
CA MET A 248 11.05 -4.41 -8.73
C MET A 248 10.16 -5.65 -8.53
N SER A 249 8.85 -5.46 -8.35
CA SER A 249 7.89 -6.56 -8.27
C SER A 249 7.79 -7.38 -9.56
N THR A 250 8.15 -6.83 -10.73
CA THR A 250 8.10 -7.60 -11.99
C THR A 250 9.07 -8.78 -12.02
N LEU A 251 10.04 -8.81 -11.09
CA LEU A 251 10.90 -9.98 -10.89
C LEU A 251 10.12 -11.23 -10.48
N GLU A 252 9.05 -11.09 -9.69
CA GLU A 252 8.24 -12.23 -9.23
C GLU A 252 7.42 -12.86 -10.36
N ASP A 253 7.07 -12.06 -11.38
CA ASP A 253 6.31 -12.50 -12.55
C ASP A 253 7.19 -12.92 -13.72
N ASN A 254 8.51 -12.71 -13.62
CA ASN A 254 9.44 -13.02 -14.70
C ASN A 254 9.60 -14.55 -14.88
N ASN A 255 9.47 -15.02 -16.13
CA ASN A 255 9.50 -16.43 -16.49
C ASN A 255 10.79 -17.17 -16.09
N ILE A 256 11.95 -16.48 -16.11
CA ILE A 256 13.23 -17.08 -15.69
C ILE A 256 13.19 -17.37 -14.19
N TRP A 257 12.72 -16.39 -13.40
CA TRP A 257 12.60 -16.53 -11.96
C TRP A 257 11.57 -17.59 -11.56
N THR A 258 10.36 -17.51 -12.11
CA THR A 258 9.28 -18.46 -11.78
C THR A 258 9.64 -19.90 -12.15
N SER A 259 10.32 -20.11 -13.28
CA SER A 259 10.82 -21.43 -13.69
C SER A 259 11.89 -21.97 -12.74
N ALA A 260 12.83 -21.12 -12.31
CA ALA A 260 13.89 -21.52 -11.38
C ALA A 260 13.34 -21.84 -9.99
N VAL A 261 12.43 -21.01 -9.48
CA VAL A 261 11.72 -21.28 -8.22
C VAL A 261 10.97 -22.61 -8.32
N SER A 262 10.26 -22.87 -9.41
CA SER A 262 9.57 -24.15 -9.60
C SER A 262 10.53 -25.35 -9.63
N ALA A 263 11.71 -25.21 -10.25
CA ALA A 263 12.69 -26.28 -10.39
C ALA A 263 13.38 -26.66 -9.07
N ILE A 264 13.66 -25.68 -8.21
CA ILE A 264 14.29 -25.95 -6.90
C ILE A 264 13.29 -26.42 -5.85
N SER A 265 12.00 -26.20 -6.08
CA SER A 265 10.95 -26.46 -5.08
C SER A 265 10.32 -27.86 -5.23
N ASN A 266 11.01 -28.80 -5.89
CA ASN A 266 10.47 -30.14 -6.17
C ASN A 266 10.11 -30.94 -4.88
N ALA A 267 8.80 -31.21 -4.77
CA ALA A 267 8.08 -32.38 -4.22
C ALA A 267 7.29 -32.26 -2.90
N ASP A 268 7.71 -31.57 -1.83
CA ASP A 268 6.97 -31.64 -0.54
C ASP A 268 6.53 -30.29 0.08
N ARG A 269 7.04 -29.14 -0.39
CA ARG A 269 6.75 -27.80 0.18
C ARG A 269 6.62 -26.59 -0.78
N PRO A 270 6.55 -26.74 -2.13
CA PRO A 270 6.60 -25.59 -3.06
C PRO A 270 5.44 -24.59 -2.95
N GLY A 271 4.24 -25.07 -2.60
CA GLY A 271 3.06 -24.21 -2.49
C GLY A 271 3.12 -23.31 -1.26
N ASP A 272 3.62 -23.82 -0.15
CA ASP A 272 3.28 -23.26 1.16
C ASP A 272 3.96 -21.91 1.45
N ILE A 273 5.19 -21.66 1.00
CA ILE A 273 5.91 -20.41 1.35
C ILE A 273 5.42 -19.22 0.53
N GLY A 274 5.28 -19.42 -0.79
CA GLY A 274 4.72 -18.40 -1.68
C GLY A 274 3.28 -18.08 -1.31
N GLU A 275 2.46 -19.12 -1.06
CA GLU A 275 1.07 -18.94 -0.63
C GLU A 275 0.97 -18.34 0.78
N ALA A 276 1.80 -18.74 1.74
CA ALA A 276 1.81 -18.13 3.07
C ALA A 276 2.15 -16.64 3.02
N ARG A 277 3.11 -16.23 2.17
CA ARG A 277 3.41 -14.81 1.99
C ARG A 277 2.26 -14.07 1.30
N LYS A 278 1.65 -14.65 0.27
CA LYS A 278 0.44 -14.08 -0.37
C LYS A 278 -0.70 -13.92 0.64
N GLU A 279 -0.91 -14.91 1.50
CA GLU A 279 -1.91 -14.86 2.57
C GLU A 279 -1.59 -13.76 3.59
N ARG A 280 -0.32 -13.58 3.98
CA ARG A 280 0.11 -12.44 4.82
C ARG A 280 -0.18 -11.10 4.14
N ILE A 281 0.08 -10.98 2.85
CA ILE A 281 -0.19 -9.77 2.06
C ILE A 281 -1.70 -9.47 2.06
N LEU A 282 -2.51 -10.47 1.70
CA LEU A 282 -3.96 -10.38 1.68
C LEU A 282 -4.54 -10.03 3.06
N THR A 283 -4.00 -10.63 4.12
CA THR A 283 -4.37 -10.32 5.51
C THR A 283 -4.07 -8.87 5.87
N GLY A 284 -2.92 -8.34 5.44
CA GLY A 284 -2.57 -6.93 5.61
C GLY A 284 -3.59 -6.01 4.92
N TYR A 285 -3.96 -6.30 3.67
CA TYR A 285 -4.98 -5.52 2.95
C TYR A 285 -6.35 -5.57 3.61
N LYS A 286 -6.80 -6.78 4.00
CA LYS A 286 -8.04 -6.96 4.74
C LYS A 286 -8.04 -6.14 6.03
N ASN A 287 -6.96 -6.19 6.80
CA ASN A 287 -6.82 -5.46 8.05
C ASN A 287 -6.85 -3.93 7.84
N CYS A 288 -6.23 -3.43 6.77
CA CYS A 288 -6.32 -2.02 6.38
C CYS A 288 -7.79 -1.62 6.13
N VAL A 289 -8.50 -2.37 5.28
CA VAL A 289 -9.89 -2.10 4.93
C VAL A 289 -10.79 -2.19 6.15
N LEU A 290 -10.68 -3.26 6.95
CA LEU A 290 -11.49 -3.45 8.15
C LEU A 290 -11.22 -2.37 9.21
N GLY A 291 -9.97 -1.95 9.36
CA GLY A 291 -9.59 -0.84 10.24
C GLY A 291 -10.27 0.47 9.82
N ASN A 292 -10.23 0.80 8.53
CA ASN A 292 -10.88 1.98 7.97
C ASN A 292 -12.41 1.93 8.09
N LEU A 293 -13.03 0.77 7.81
CA LEU A 293 -14.47 0.58 7.97
C LEU A 293 -14.91 0.69 9.44
N ASP A 294 -14.16 0.11 10.39
CA ASP A 294 -14.47 0.24 11.83
C ASP A 294 -14.29 1.68 12.33
N GLN A 295 -13.32 2.42 11.78
CA GLN A 295 -13.18 3.85 12.05
C GLN A 295 -14.40 4.67 11.64
N GLU A 296 -15.24 4.19 10.75
CA GLU A 296 -16.31 4.98 10.16
C GLU A 296 -17.70 4.45 10.51
N LEU A 297 -17.86 3.13 10.51
CA LEU A 297 -19.11 2.44 10.83
C LEU A 297 -19.23 2.07 12.31
N TRP A 298 -18.14 2.15 13.07
CA TRP A 298 -18.13 1.83 14.50
C TRP A 298 -18.66 0.41 14.77
N LEU A 299 -18.08 -0.57 14.09
CA LEU A 299 -18.54 -1.97 14.07
C LEU A 299 -18.48 -2.60 15.46
N THR A 300 -19.52 -3.33 15.87
CA THR A 300 -19.45 -4.18 17.06
C THR A 300 -18.45 -5.34 16.83
N PRO A 301 -17.97 -6.03 17.89
CA PRO A 301 -17.07 -7.17 17.73
C PRO A 301 -17.63 -8.25 16.79
N ASP A 302 -18.92 -8.58 16.92
CA ASP A 302 -19.59 -9.58 16.08
C ASP A 302 -19.69 -9.11 14.62
N GLN A 303 -20.00 -7.82 14.41
CA GLN A 303 -20.02 -7.23 13.07
C GLN A 303 -18.64 -7.25 12.42
N ALA A 304 -17.61 -6.89 13.17
CA ALA A 304 -16.23 -6.89 12.69
C ALA A 304 -15.77 -8.30 12.30
N ALA A 305 -16.12 -9.33 13.07
CA ALA A 305 -15.78 -10.72 12.75
C ALA A 305 -16.48 -11.22 11.47
N LYS A 306 -17.77 -10.90 11.30
CA LYS A 306 -18.51 -11.23 10.07
C LYS A 306 -17.97 -10.47 8.86
N MET A 307 -17.68 -9.18 9.04
CA MET A 307 -17.10 -8.33 7.99
C MET A 307 -15.70 -8.82 7.60
N ASP A 308 -14.88 -9.26 8.55
CA ASP A 308 -13.56 -9.86 8.27
C ASP A 308 -13.67 -11.06 7.31
N THR A 309 -14.61 -11.97 7.59
CA THR A 309 -14.87 -13.14 6.73
C THR A 309 -15.30 -12.73 5.32
N LEU A 310 -16.20 -11.75 5.21
CA LEU A 310 -16.69 -11.25 3.93
C LEU A 310 -15.59 -10.55 3.12
N LEU A 311 -14.80 -9.71 3.79
CA LEU A 311 -13.65 -9.02 3.17
C LEU A 311 -12.57 -10.00 2.71
N GLN A 312 -12.30 -11.07 3.45
CA GLN A 312 -11.37 -12.12 3.03
C GLN A 312 -11.78 -12.71 1.68
N GLN A 313 -13.07 -13.05 1.53
CA GLN A 313 -13.61 -13.63 0.29
C GLN A 313 -13.55 -12.64 -0.88
N THR A 314 -13.99 -11.40 -0.64
CA THR A 314 -14.01 -10.35 -1.66
C THR A 314 -12.60 -10.00 -2.13
N LEU A 315 -11.66 -9.79 -1.20
CA LEU A 315 -10.30 -9.40 -1.55
C LEU A 315 -9.52 -10.58 -2.15
N ALA A 316 -9.71 -11.83 -1.72
CA ALA A 316 -9.06 -12.98 -2.37
C ALA A 316 -9.39 -13.06 -3.87
N SER A 317 -10.60 -12.66 -4.26
CA SER A 317 -11.08 -12.74 -5.64
C SER A 317 -10.74 -11.51 -6.48
N HIS A 318 -10.50 -10.36 -5.84
CA HIS A 318 -10.40 -9.06 -6.49
C HIS A 318 -9.23 -8.20 -5.97
N HIS A 319 -8.23 -8.76 -5.29
CA HIS A 319 -7.14 -7.92 -4.82
C HIS A 319 -6.21 -7.50 -5.98
N PRO A 320 -5.60 -6.32 -5.91
CA PRO A 320 -4.83 -5.73 -7.03
C PRO A 320 -3.57 -6.50 -7.44
N ASP A 321 -3.10 -7.41 -6.58
CA ASP A 321 -1.95 -8.26 -6.85
C ASP A 321 -2.37 -9.68 -7.36
N SER A 322 -3.68 -9.97 -7.52
CA SER A 322 -4.17 -11.29 -7.99
C SER A 322 -4.37 -11.40 -9.51
N GLN A 323 -4.31 -10.28 -10.23
CA GLN A 323 -4.48 -10.23 -11.68
C GLN A 323 -3.32 -9.49 -12.34
N GLU A 324 -3.03 -9.80 -13.61
CA GLU A 324 -2.07 -9.10 -14.49
C GLU A 324 -2.26 -7.56 -14.52
N ALA A 325 -3.38 -7.06 -14.00
CA ALA A 325 -3.62 -5.66 -13.66
C ALA A 325 -2.94 -5.26 -12.34
N SER A 326 -1.61 -5.37 -12.27
CA SER A 326 -0.85 -4.78 -11.16
C SER A 326 -1.23 -3.29 -11.04
N PHE A 327 -1.41 -2.80 -9.81
CA PHE A 327 -1.54 -1.36 -9.59
C PHE A 327 -0.39 -0.65 -10.31
N ASN A 328 -0.72 0.16 -11.33
CA ASN A 328 0.26 1.04 -11.92
C ASN A 328 0.80 1.98 -10.82
N ASN A 329 1.95 2.62 -11.08
CA ASN A 329 2.64 3.46 -10.09
C ASN A 329 1.72 4.50 -9.43
N TYR A 330 0.76 5.02 -10.20
CA TYR A 330 -0.24 5.97 -9.74
C TYR A 330 -1.24 5.33 -8.76
N MET A 331 -1.73 4.13 -9.03
CA MET A 331 -2.63 3.42 -8.11
C MET A 331 -1.89 2.98 -6.83
N GLN A 332 -0.59 2.68 -6.88
CA GLN A 332 0.21 2.43 -5.66
C GLN A 332 0.23 3.65 -4.73
N TYR A 333 0.19 4.86 -5.28
CA TYR A 333 0.13 6.10 -4.49
C TYR A 333 -1.21 6.30 -3.78
N ILE A 334 -2.31 5.75 -4.32
CA ILE A 334 -3.66 5.81 -3.73
C ILE A 334 -4.19 4.44 -3.29
N ARG A 335 -3.28 3.50 -3.02
CA ARG A 335 -3.59 2.08 -2.79
C ARG A 335 -4.69 1.88 -1.75
N GLU A 336 -4.63 2.60 -0.64
CA GLU A 336 -5.58 2.45 0.46
C GLU A 336 -7.01 2.85 0.03
N LEU A 337 -7.14 3.83 -0.86
CA LEU A 337 -8.43 4.22 -1.45
C LEU A 337 -8.93 3.18 -2.45
N CYS A 338 -8.03 2.65 -3.29
CA CYS A 338 -8.38 1.57 -4.22
C CYS A 338 -8.82 0.31 -3.47
N LEU A 339 -8.11 -0.06 -2.40
CA LEU A 339 -8.46 -1.20 -1.54
C LEU A 339 -9.82 -1.02 -0.86
N LEU A 340 -10.15 0.19 -0.41
CA LEU A 340 -11.45 0.51 0.17
C LEU A 340 -12.58 0.46 -0.87
N ALA A 341 -12.32 0.87 -2.12
CA ALA A 341 -13.32 0.88 -3.17
C ALA A 341 -13.77 -0.52 -3.59
N ILE A 342 -12.87 -1.52 -3.56
CA ILE A 342 -13.19 -2.91 -3.93
C ILE A 342 -14.43 -3.43 -3.19
N PRO A 343 -14.46 -3.53 -1.84
CA PRO A 343 -15.62 -4.03 -1.12
C PRO A 343 -16.86 -3.13 -1.27
N LEU A 344 -16.71 -1.81 -1.35
CA LEU A 344 -17.85 -0.88 -1.56
C LEU A 344 -18.64 -1.19 -2.84
N TYR A 345 -17.98 -1.72 -3.86
CA TYR A 345 -18.61 -2.06 -5.15
C TYR A 345 -18.77 -3.54 -5.44
N ARG A 346 -18.05 -4.44 -4.75
CA ARG A 346 -18.09 -5.89 -4.96
C ARG A 346 -18.95 -6.64 -3.95
N ILE A 347 -19.20 -6.07 -2.77
CA ILE A 347 -20.10 -6.68 -1.79
C ILE A 347 -21.54 -6.26 -2.08
N GLU A 348 -22.43 -7.24 -2.17
CA GLU A 348 -23.85 -7.03 -2.39
C GLU A 348 -24.55 -6.49 -1.13
N GLU A 349 -25.52 -5.59 -1.32
CA GLU A 349 -26.25 -4.95 -0.21
C GLU A 349 -26.95 -5.97 0.70
N ALA A 350 -27.43 -7.08 0.14
CA ALA A 350 -28.06 -8.16 0.91
C ALA A 350 -27.10 -8.79 1.93
N GLN A 351 -25.84 -9.01 1.55
CA GLN A 351 -24.83 -9.55 2.47
C GLN A 351 -24.48 -8.55 3.57
N LEU A 352 -24.45 -7.25 3.22
CA LEU A 352 -24.21 -6.18 4.21
C LEU A 352 -25.35 -6.06 5.21
N ALA A 353 -26.60 -6.22 4.77
CA ALA A 353 -27.77 -6.14 5.65
C ALA A 353 -27.85 -7.26 6.70
N GLU A 354 -27.11 -8.36 6.52
CA GLU A 354 -26.95 -9.42 7.53
C GLU A 354 -25.93 -9.07 8.63
N ILE A 355 -25.13 -8.03 8.42
CA ILE A 355 -24.04 -7.61 9.29
C ILE A 355 -24.33 -6.23 9.90
N LEU A 356 -24.65 -5.25 9.07
CA LEU A 356 -24.79 -3.85 9.42
C LEU A 356 -26.24 -3.50 9.78
N ASP A 357 -26.42 -2.58 10.72
CA ASP A 357 -27.72 -1.97 10.98
C ASP A 357 -28.09 -0.92 9.91
N GLU A 358 -29.33 -0.42 9.94
CA GLU A 358 -29.85 0.54 8.97
C GLU A 358 -29.00 1.82 8.89
N SER A 359 -28.53 2.33 10.04
CA SER A 359 -27.71 3.56 10.08
C SER A 359 -26.31 3.34 9.51
N GLN A 360 -25.73 2.17 9.76
CA GLN A 360 -24.45 1.76 9.19
C GLN A 360 -24.56 1.49 7.68
N LEU A 361 -25.67 0.93 7.21
CA LEU A 361 -25.95 0.78 5.77
C LEU A 361 -26.09 2.13 5.07
N GLU A 362 -26.73 3.11 5.70
CA GLU A 362 -26.79 4.46 5.17
C GLU A 362 -25.38 5.08 5.08
N ALA A 363 -24.58 4.96 6.14
CA ALA A 363 -23.19 5.40 6.14
C ALA A 363 -22.36 4.70 5.04
N TRP A 364 -22.56 3.39 4.83
CA TRP A 364 -21.94 2.64 3.74
C TRP A 364 -22.30 3.22 2.36
N LYS A 365 -23.59 3.52 2.13
CA LYS A 365 -24.06 4.13 0.87
C LYS A 365 -23.45 5.51 0.66
N GLN A 366 -23.31 6.30 1.73
CA GLN A 366 -22.63 7.60 1.66
C GLN A 366 -21.14 7.43 1.31
N MET A 367 -20.42 6.51 1.97
CA MET A 367 -19.02 6.18 1.63
C MET A 367 -18.87 5.76 0.17
N LYS A 368 -19.76 4.89 -0.32
CA LYS A 368 -19.78 4.46 -1.72
C LYS A 368 -20.05 5.61 -2.67
N GLY A 369 -20.90 6.57 -2.30
CA GLY A 369 -21.27 7.74 -3.10
C GLY A 369 -20.12 8.73 -3.33
N GLU A 370 -19.08 8.67 -2.52
CA GLU A 370 -17.83 9.44 -2.70
C GLU A 370 -17.06 8.96 -3.95
N PHE A 371 -17.26 7.70 -4.34
CA PHE A 371 -16.71 7.14 -5.56
C PHE A 371 -17.75 7.23 -6.69
N ARG A 372 -17.32 7.67 -7.88
CA ARG A 372 -18.17 7.71 -9.07
C ARG A 372 -17.79 6.54 -9.97
N LYS A 373 -18.70 5.57 -10.10
CA LYS A 373 -18.50 4.42 -10.99
C LYS A 373 -18.94 4.76 -12.42
N ASN A 374 -18.04 4.54 -13.38
CA ASN A 374 -18.31 4.56 -14.80
C ASN A 374 -17.83 3.23 -15.41
N GLN A 375 -18.76 2.31 -15.68
CA GLN A 375 -18.44 0.93 -16.04
C GLN A 375 -17.53 0.29 -14.98
N ASP A 376 -16.33 -0.17 -15.36
CA ASP A 376 -15.35 -0.78 -14.44
C ASP A 376 -14.35 0.22 -13.86
N TYR A 377 -14.47 1.50 -14.24
CA TYR A 377 -13.65 2.58 -13.71
C TYR A 377 -14.33 3.28 -12.54
N ILE A 378 -13.53 3.62 -11.55
CA ILE A 378 -13.89 4.47 -10.44
C ILE A 378 -13.16 5.79 -10.56
N ASN A 379 -13.95 6.86 -10.51
CA ASN A 379 -13.48 8.24 -10.44
C ASN A 379 -13.70 8.76 -9.03
N LEU A 380 -12.62 9.18 -8.38
CA LEU A 380 -12.64 9.82 -7.09
C LEU A 380 -12.23 11.28 -7.28
N PRO A 381 -13.17 12.25 -7.22
CA PRO A 381 -12.82 13.65 -7.38
C PRO A 381 -11.88 14.11 -6.26
N ILE A 382 -10.91 14.96 -6.59
CA ILE A 382 -9.96 15.54 -5.62
C ILE A 382 -10.21 17.03 -5.45
N ARG A 383 -9.94 17.53 -4.23
CA ARG A 383 -10.22 18.90 -3.80
C ARG A 383 -9.59 19.97 -4.71
N SER A 384 -8.45 19.69 -5.33
CA SER A 384 -7.72 20.65 -6.16
C SER A 384 -8.24 20.76 -7.61
N GLY A 385 -9.40 20.17 -7.94
CA GLY A 385 -10.00 20.27 -9.27
C GLY A 385 -9.54 19.22 -10.28
N GLY A 386 -9.27 17.99 -9.82
CA GLY A 386 -9.00 16.82 -10.67
C GLY A 386 -9.76 15.59 -10.20
N GLU A 387 -9.37 14.42 -10.67
CA GLU A 387 -9.89 13.13 -10.20
C GLU A 387 -8.79 12.06 -10.21
N PHE A 388 -8.85 11.17 -9.24
CA PHE A 388 -8.18 9.88 -9.32
C PHE A 388 -9.08 8.94 -10.11
N MET A 389 -8.57 8.37 -11.21
CA MET A 389 -9.26 7.32 -11.95
C MET A 389 -8.51 6.00 -11.81
N PHE A 390 -9.23 4.94 -11.49
CA PHE A 390 -8.67 3.60 -11.41
C PHE A 390 -9.71 2.54 -11.73
N GLN A 391 -9.28 1.40 -12.28
CA GLN A 391 -10.17 0.27 -12.55
C GLN A 391 -10.34 -0.59 -11.28
N ILE A 392 -11.56 -1.05 -11.00
CA ILE A 392 -11.77 -2.09 -9.98
C ILE A 392 -11.63 -3.47 -10.66
N PRO A 393 -10.72 -4.34 -10.19
CA PRO A 393 -10.53 -5.70 -10.70
C PRO A 393 -11.69 -6.65 -10.39
#